data_AF-A0A954PT76-F1
#
_entry.id   AF-A0A954PT76-F1
#
_cell.length_a   1.000
_cell.length_b   1.000
_cell.length_c   1.000
_cell.angle_alpha   90.00
_cell.angle_beta   90.00
_cell.angle_gamma   90.00
#
_symmetry.space_group_name_H-M   'P 1'
#
loop_
_entity.id
_entity.type
_entity.pdbx_description
1 polymer ?
#
loop_
_entity_poly.entity_id
_entity_poly.type
_entity_poly.pdbx_seq_one_letter_code
_entity_poly.pdbx_strand_id
1 'polypeptide(L)'
;GCLQVIAGSHHIGRVDHGKTGGQTGADMERVEAALERLPLIYVEMEPGTALFFHGNLLHRSDKNTSDTPRWSLICCYNTKSNDPYKTGRHPNYQPLEQWPDARVAEIGRAQQQPS
;
A
#
# COMPACT_ATOMS: atom_id res chain seq x y z
N GLY A 1 -12.01 6.40 -6.42
CA GLY A 1 -12.37 5.04 -6.00
C GLY A 1 -11.66 4.67 -4.71
N CYS A 2 -12.29 3.83 -3.87
CA CYS A 2 -11.64 3.25 -2.69
C CYS A 2 -10.62 2.17 -3.11
N LEU A 3 -9.86 1.65 -2.14
CA LEU A 3 -8.95 0.53 -2.37
C LEU A 3 -9.77 -0.73 -2.66
N GLN A 4 -9.35 -1.49 -3.67
CA GLN A 4 -9.87 -2.82 -3.97
C GLN A 4 -8.75 -3.83 -3.78
N VAL A 5 -9.07 -4.99 -3.24
CA VAL A 5 -8.12 -6.10 -3.07
C VAL A 5 -8.72 -7.39 -3.59
N ILE A 6 -7.89 -8.26 -4.15
CA ILE A 6 -8.27 -9.64 -4.42
C ILE A 6 -7.90 -10.46 -3.18
N ALA A 7 -8.88 -10.77 -2.34
CA ALA A 7 -8.66 -11.40 -1.04
C ALA A 7 -7.96 -12.76 -1.18
N GLY A 8 -6.90 -13.00 -0.38
CA GLY A 8 -6.11 -14.22 -0.47
C GLY A 8 -5.08 -14.26 -1.61
N SER A 9 -5.05 -13.27 -2.52
CA SER A 9 -4.12 -13.28 -3.67
C SER A 9 -2.65 -13.26 -3.27
N HIS A 10 -2.30 -12.78 -2.08
CA HIS A 10 -0.93 -12.85 -1.56
C HIS A 10 -0.37 -14.28 -1.43
N HIS A 11 -1.23 -15.31 -1.43
CA HIS A 11 -0.82 -16.72 -1.43
C HIS A 11 -0.43 -17.26 -2.81
N ILE A 12 -0.67 -16.54 -3.91
CA ILE A 12 -0.30 -16.99 -5.27
C ILE A 12 1.18 -16.76 -5.61
N GLY A 13 1.95 -16.24 -4.64
CA GLY A 13 3.37 -15.92 -4.80
C GLY A 13 3.60 -14.53 -5.39
N ARG A 14 4.85 -14.28 -5.79
CA ARG A 14 5.27 -13.01 -6.40
C ARG A 14 4.78 -12.96 -7.85
N VAL A 15 4.01 -11.93 -8.19
CA VAL A 15 3.59 -11.66 -9.57
C VAL A 15 4.56 -10.66 -10.21
N ASP A 16 4.98 -10.94 -11.43
CA ASP A 16 5.85 -10.05 -12.19
C ASP A 16 5.10 -8.79 -12.62
N HIS A 17 5.85 -7.69 -12.73
CA HIS A 17 5.30 -6.44 -13.23
C HIS A 17 5.53 -6.34 -14.73
N GLY A 18 4.46 -6.07 -15.47
CA GLY A 18 4.49 -5.72 -16.88
C GLY A 18 4.33 -4.22 -17.11
N LYS A 19 4.44 -3.81 -18.38
CA LYS A 19 4.03 -2.48 -18.84
C LYS A 19 2.72 -2.60 -19.61
N THR A 20 1.68 -1.91 -19.14
CA THR A 20 0.40 -1.82 -19.86
C THR A 20 0.02 -0.34 -19.96
N GLY A 21 -0.12 0.19 -21.17
CA GLY A 21 -0.57 1.58 -21.39
C GLY A 21 0.31 2.68 -20.77
N GLY A 22 1.60 2.41 -20.52
CA GLY A 22 2.54 3.37 -19.90
C GLY A 22 2.59 3.31 -18.37
N GLN A 23 1.74 2.51 -17.73
CA GLN A 23 1.79 2.24 -16.30
C GLN A 23 2.44 0.88 -16.02
N THR A 24 3.18 0.80 -14.93
CA THR A 24 3.72 -0.47 -14.43
C THR A 24 2.63 -1.14 -13.60
N GLY A 25 2.20 -2.33 -14.03
CA GLY A 25 1.10 -3.09 -13.40
C GLY A 25 1.48 -4.55 -13.21
N ALA A 26 0.68 -5.28 -12.43
CA ALA A 26 0.83 -6.73 -12.33
C ALA A 26 0.47 -7.42 -13.66
N ASP A 27 1.04 -8.60 -13.89
CA ASP A 27 0.68 -9.46 -15.03
C ASP A 27 -0.84 -9.73 -15.07
N MET A 28 -1.49 -9.27 -16.14
CA MET A 28 -2.95 -9.33 -16.29
C MET A 28 -3.47 -10.75 -16.41
N GLU A 29 -2.71 -11.69 -16.98
CA GLU A 29 -3.12 -13.10 -17.03
C GLU A 29 -3.30 -13.63 -15.59
N ARG A 30 -2.37 -13.28 -14.69
CA ARG A 30 -2.43 -13.64 -13.27
C ARG A 30 -3.56 -12.92 -12.54
N VAL A 31 -3.79 -11.64 -12.84
CA VAL A 31 -4.87 -10.86 -12.22
C VAL A 31 -6.24 -11.43 -12.62
N GLU A 32 -6.47 -11.71 -13.90
CA GLU A 32 -7.72 -12.25 -14.42
C GLU A 32 -8.00 -13.64 -13.82
N ALA A 33 -6.99 -14.52 -13.82
CA ALA A 33 -7.12 -15.83 -13.19
C ALA A 33 -7.44 -15.75 -11.69
N ALA A 34 -6.90 -14.75 -10.98
CA ALA A 34 -7.19 -14.52 -9.58
C ALA A 34 -8.63 -14.01 -9.37
N LEU A 35 -9.12 -13.09 -10.21
CA LEU A 35 -10.49 -12.56 -10.14
C LEU A 35 -11.55 -13.64 -10.36
N GLU A 36 -11.27 -14.66 -11.18
CA GLU A 36 -12.17 -15.80 -11.39
C GLU A 36 -12.29 -16.71 -10.15
N ARG A 37 -11.28 -16.72 -9.28
CA ARG A 37 -11.12 -17.74 -8.22
C ARG A 37 -11.19 -17.17 -6.80
N LEU A 38 -10.96 -15.87 -6.65
CA LEU A 38 -10.81 -15.21 -5.36
C LEU A 38 -11.75 -14.00 -5.26
N PRO A 39 -12.23 -13.66 -4.05
CA PRO A 39 -13.14 -12.53 -3.88
C PRO A 39 -12.46 -11.18 -4.17
N LEU A 40 -13.10 -10.35 -4.99
CA LEU A 40 -12.79 -8.92 -5.09
C LEU A 40 -13.50 -8.17 -3.96
N ILE A 41 -12.73 -7.53 -3.07
CA ILE A 41 -13.25 -6.80 -1.91
C ILE A 41 -12.96 -5.31 -2.06
N TYR A 42 -13.98 -4.49 -1.85
CA TYR A 42 -13.87 -3.04 -1.73
C TYR A 42 -13.59 -2.70 -0.27
N VAL A 43 -12.45 -2.05 -0.01
CA VAL A 43 -12.00 -1.70 1.33
C VAL A 43 -12.37 -0.25 1.60
N GLU A 44 -13.61 -0.07 2.04
CA GLU A 44 -14.13 1.21 2.51
C GLU A 44 -13.61 1.51 3.91
N MET A 45 -13.21 2.77 4.13
CA MET A 45 -12.50 3.19 5.34
C MET A 45 -12.89 4.62 5.69
N GLU A 46 -13.14 4.86 6.97
CA GLU A 46 -13.33 6.19 7.51
C GLU A 46 -11.99 6.91 7.71
N PRO A 47 -11.96 8.27 7.69
CA PRO A 47 -10.77 9.03 8.02
C PRO A 47 -10.13 8.58 9.35
N GLY A 48 -8.82 8.36 9.34
CA GLY A 48 -8.07 7.86 10.50
C GLY A 48 -8.00 6.33 10.61
N THR A 49 -8.69 5.58 9.76
CA THR A 49 -8.54 4.13 9.68
C THR A 49 -7.15 3.75 9.16
N ALA A 50 -6.51 2.77 9.80
CA ALA A 50 -5.27 2.16 9.33
C ALA A 50 -5.56 0.76 8.75
N LEU A 51 -4.94 0.46 7.62
CA LEU A 51 -4.99 -0.86 6.99
C LEU A 51 -3.57 -1.41 6.83
N PHE A 52 -3.37 -2.64 7.30
CA PHE A 52 -2.16 -3.42 7.06
C PHE A 52 -2.48 -4.53 6.08
N PHE A 53 -1.68 -4.67 5.03
CA PHE A 53 -1.81 -5.77 4.09
C PHE A 53 -0.44 -6.20 3.53
N HIS A 54 -0.39 -7.44 3.05
CA HIS A 54 0.84 -8.06 2.54
C HIS A 54 1.28 -7.44 1.20
N GLY A 55 2.59 -7.26 0.98
CA GLY A 55 3.13 -6.63 -0.22
C GLY A 55 2.80 -7.33 -1.56
N ASN A 56 2.50 -8.63 -1.52
CA ASN A 56 2.05 -9.41 -2.68
C ASN A 56 0.51 -9.43 -2.85
N LEU A 57 -0.27 -8.81 -1.97
CA LEU A 57 -1.72 -8.76 -2.15
C LEU A 57 -2.01 -7.91 -3.39
N LEU A 58 -2.68 -8.49 -4.39
CA LEU A 58 -3.13 -7.75 -5.56
C LEU A 58 -4.15 -6.71 -5.12
N HIS A 59 -3.86 -5.45 -5.42
CA HIS A 59 -4.67 -4.32 -5.01
C HIS A 59 -4.65 -3.23 -6.08
N ARG A 60 -5.72 -2.45 -6.15
CA ARG A 60 -5.84 -1.29 -7.04
C ARG A 60 -6.82 -0.27 -6.48
N SER A 61 -6.89 0.91 -7.09
CA SER A 61 -8.00 1.83 -6.86
C SER A 61 -8.43 2.44 -8.18
N ASP A 62 -9.73 2.58 -8.39
CA ASP A 62 -10.25 3.27 -9.56
C ASP A 62 -10.08 4.79 -9.43
N LYS A 63 -10.11 5.47 -10.58
CA LYS A 63 -10.07 6.94 -10.67
C LYS A 63 -11.05 7.56 -9.68
N ASN A 64 -10.62 8.62 -9.00
CA ASN A 64 -11.55 9.41 -8.18
C ASN A 64 -12.34 10.37 -9.07
N THR A 65 -13.66 10.23 -9.07
CA THR A 65 -14.58 11.08 -9.84
C THR A 65 -15.49 11.93 -8.94
N SER A 66 -15.28 11.92 -7.62
CA SER A 66 -15.96 12.81 -6.68
C SER A 66 -15.27 14.17 -6.60
N ASP A 67 -15.99 15.14 -6.02
CA ASP A 67 -15.47 16.49 -5.75
C ASP A 67 -14.57 16.56 -4.51
N THR A 68 -14.42 15.44 -3.80
CA THR A 68 -13.65 15.35 -2.56
C THR A 68 -12.32 14.62 -2.77
N PRO A 69 -11.18 15.18 -2.32
CA PRO A 69 -9.91 14.49 -2.43
C PRO A 69 -9.84 13.30 -1.47
N ARG A 70 -9.18 12.23 -1.91
CA ARG A 70 -8.87 11.06 -1.07
C ARG A 70 -7.39 11.03 -0.75
N TRP A 71 -7.02 11.47 0.45
CA TRP A 71 -5.65 11.42 0.94
C TRP A 71 -5.37 10.11 1.66
N SER A 72 -4.20 9.53 1.39
CA SER A 72 -3.71 8.34 2.09
C SER A 72 -2.21 8.46 2.28
N LEU A 73 -1.73 8.13 3.47
CA LEU A 73 -0.31 7.90 3.74
C LEU A 73 -0.03 6.40 3.59
N ILE A 74 0.96 6.05 2.78
CA ILE A 74 1.39 4.66 2.59
C ILE A 74 2.79 4.52 3.17
N CYS A 75 2.94 3.60 4.12
CA CYS A 75 4.22 3.21 4.69
C CYS A 75 4.49 1.75 4.34
N CYS A 76 5.62 1.48 3.67
CA CYS A 76 6.06 0.12 3.36
C CYS A 76 7.15 -0.30 4.33
N TYR A 77 6.89 -1.36 5.09
CA TYR A 77 7.84 -1.91 6.05
C TYR A 77 8.51 -3.15 5.48
N ASN A 78 9.78 -3.35 5.85
CA ASN A 78 10.54 -4.53 5.50
C ASN A 78 11.34 -5.00 6.72
N THR A 79 11.66 -6.29 6.79
CA THR A 79 12.46 -6.80 7.91
C THR A 79 13.90 -6.33 7.78
N LYS A 80 14.58 -6.14 8.92
CA LYS A 80 16.03 -5.87 8.95
C LYS A 80 16.83 -6.92 8.18
N SER A 81 16.39 -8.17 8.21
CA SER A 81 17.04 -9.29 7.52
C SER A 81 16.82 -9.32 6.00
N ASN A 82 15.88 -8.54 5.48
CA ASN A 82 15.61 -8.43 4.04
C ASN A 82 16.15 -7.10 3.48
N ASP A 83 17.30 -6.66 3.99
CA ASP A 83 17.98 -5.45 3.53
C ASP A 83 18.37 -5.57 2.04
N PRO A 84 18.06 -4.59 1.18
CA PRO A 84 18.45 -4.63 -0.23
C PRO A 84 19.94 -4.89 -0.44
N TYR A 85 20.26 -5.96 -1.18
CA TYR A 85 21.66 -6.33 -1.47
C TYR A 85 22.42 -5.28 -2.30
N LYS A 86 21.69 -4.42 -3.04
CA LYS A 86 22.22 -3.30 -3.80
C LYS A 86 21.60 -2.00 -3.28
N THR A 87 22.44 -1.01 -3.08
CA THR A 87 22.02 0.37 -2.90
C THR A 87 21.31 0.85 -4.18
N GLY A 88 20.15 1.48 -4.05
CA GLY A 88 19.41 1.94 -5.22
C GLY A 88 18.08 2.60 -4.86
N ARG A 89 17.06 2.29 -5.66
CA ARG A 89 15.73 2.91 -5.56
C ARG A 89 15.03 2.68 -4.21
N HIS A 90 15.26 1.53 -3.58
CA HIS A 90 14.70 1.21 -2.28
C HIS A 90 15.72 1.50 -1.19
N PRO A 91 15.31 2.15 -0.08
CA PRO A 91 16.22 2.45 1.01
C PRO A 91 16.69 1.16 1.67
N ASN A 92 17.97 1.13 2.03
CA ASN A 92 18.52 0.13 2.92
C ASN A 92 17.95 0.29 4.35
N TYR A 93 18.10 -0.74 5.16
CA TYR A 93 17.64 -0.75 6.54
C TYR A 93 18.16 0.47 7.31
N GLN A 94 17.23 1.17 7.96
CA GLN A 94 17.53 2.19 8.95
C GLN A 94 16.83 1.81 10.27
N PRO A 95 17.54 1.85 11.41
CA PRO A 95 16.90 1.68 12.71
C PRO A 95 15.81 2.73 12.93
N LEU A 96 14.63 2.28 13.36
CA LEU A 96 13.56 3.17 13.77
C LEU A 96 13.73 3.50 15.25
N GLU A 97 13.76 4.79 15.58
CA GLU A 97 13.65 5.26 16.96
C GLU A 97 12.21 5.08 17.41
N GLN A 98 11.99 4.36 18.52
CA GLN A 98 10.67 4.23 19.11
C GLN A 98 10.36 5.50 19.91
N TRP A 99 9.26 6.16 19.56
CA TRP A 99 8.77 7.32 20.29
C TRP A 99 7.58 6.96 21.17
N PRO A 100 7.45 7.55 22.36
CA PRO A 100 6.23 7.45 23.16
C PRO A 100 5.03 8.04 22.40
N ASP A 101 3.84 7.46 22.58
CA ASP A 101 2.60 7.92 21.96
C ASP A 101 2.35 9.42 22.16
N ALA A 102 2.69 9.94 23.34
CA ALA A 102 2.58 11.36 23.66
C ALA A 102 3.36 12.26 22.69
N ARG A 103 4.59 11.85 22.30
CA ARG A 103 5.44 12.57 21.36
C ARG A 103 4.89 12.52 19.94
N VAL A 104 4.35 11.36 19.54
CA VAL A 104 3.70 11.21 18.24
C VAL A 104 2.47 12.13 18.15
N ALA A 105 1.66 12.17 19.20
CA ALA A 105 0.48 13.01 19.27
C ALA A 105 0.82 14.51 19.29
N GLU A 106 1.90 14.90 19.98
CA GLU A 106 2.41 16.27 19.97
C GLU A 106 2.79 16.73 18.56
N ILE A 107 3.63 15.96 17.87
CA ILE A 107 4.09 16.28 16.51
C ILE A 107 2.92 16.28 15.53
N GLY A 108 2.02 15.29 15.62
CA GLY A 108 0.83 15.22 14.77
C GLY A 108 -0.06 16.46 14.90
N ARG A 109 -0.27 16.97 16.12
CA ARG A 109 -1.03 18.21 16.35
C ARG A 109 -0.32 19.44 15.79
N ALA A 110 1.01 19.53 15.94
CA ALA A 110 1.78 20.65 15.41
C ALA A 110 1.70 20.73 13.88
N GLN A 111 1.68 19.59 13.18
CA GLN A 111 1.57 19.53 11.72
C GLN A 111 0.15 19.78 11.18
N GLN A 112 -0.88 19.71 12.02
CA GLN A 112 -2.26 20.01 11.65
C GLN A 112 -2.60 21.50 11.74
N GLN A 113 -1.73 22.33 12.34
CA GLN A 113 -1.97 23.76 12.38
C GLN A 113 -1.65 24.37 11.01
N PRO A 114 -2.59 25.11 10.39
CA PRO A 114 -2.30 25.80 9.14
C PRO A 114 -1.18 26.83 9.38
N SER A 115 -0.25 26.92 8.44
CA SER A 115 0.77 27.98 8.36
C SER A 115 0.14 29.35 8.26
#